data_AF-A0A2V7YFZ1-F1
#
_entry.id   AF-A0A2V7YFZ1-F1
#
_cell.length_a   1.000
_cell.length_b   1.000
_cell.length_c   1.000
_cell.angle_alpha   90.00
_cell.angle_beta   90.00
_cell.angle_gamma   90.00
#
_symmetry.space_group_name_H-M   'P 1'
#
loop_
_entity.id
_entity.type
_entity.pdbx_description
1 polymer ?
#
loop_
_entity_poly.entity_id
_entity_poly.type
_entity_poly.pdbx_seq_one_letter_code
_entity_poly.pdbx_strand_id
1 'polypeptide(L)' 'MAIAQQPPVAEKIEVSVVNVDVAVTGADGQPVRGLSAGDFEIFDDGRRQAITNFYAVEKGVEAG' A
#
# COMPACT_ATOMS: atom_id res chain seq x y z
N MET A 1 28.32 -8.68 45.78
CA MET A 1 27.07 -9.12 45.12
C MET A 1 27.14 -8.62 43.68
N ALA A 2 26.98 -9.51 42.70
CA ALA A 2 27.02 -9.15 41.28
C ALA A 2 25.61 -9.26 40.70
N ILE A 3 25.11 -8.17 40.12
CA ILE A 3 23.87 -8.15 39.34
C ILE A 3 24.19 -8.61 37.92
N ALA A 4 23.64 -9.75 37.51
CA ALA A 4 23.74 -10.21 36.13
C ALA A 4 22.85 -9.31 35.25
N GLN A 5 23.42 -8.71 34.21
CA GLN A 5 22.67 -7.97 33.20
C GLN A 5 22.03 -8.99 32.25
N GLN A 6 20.72 -9.20 32.35
CA GLN A 6 20.00 -10.02 31.37
C GLN A 6 20.03 -9.31 30.00
N PRO A 7 20.29 -10.04 28.91
CA PRO A 7 20.30 -9.44 27.58
C PRO A 7 18.93 -8.83 27.26
N PRO A 8 18.89 -7.66 26.60
CA PRO A 8 17.63 -7.02 26.24
C PRO A 8 16.82 -7.97 25.35
N VAL A 9 15.56 -8.18 25.71
CA VAL A 9 14.60 -8.86 24.83
C VAL A 9 14.34 -7.93 23.66
N ALA A 10 14.66 -8.40 22.45
CA ALA A 10 14.35 -7.70 21.21
C ALA A 10 13.24 -8.46 20.46
N GLU A 11 12.07 -7.86 20.31
CA GLU A 11 11.04 -8.36 19.40
C GLU A 11 11.42 -8.00 17.96
N LYS A 12 11.46 -8.99 17.07
CA LYS A 12 11.70 -8.80 15.63
C LYS A 12 10.35 -8.71 14.94
N ILE A 13 10.05 -7.55 14.35
CA ILE A 13 8.88 -7.34 13.48
C ILE A 13 9.34 -7.51 12.04
N GLU A 14 8.65 -8.36 11.28
CA GLU A 14 8.91 -8.57 9.86
C GLU A 14 7.85 -7.80 9.05
N VAL A 15 8.30 -6.91 8.17
CA VAL A 15 7.43 -6.07 7.34
C VAL A 15 7.62 -6.47 5.89
N SER A 16 6.53 -6.85 5.23
CA SER A 16 6.50 -7.16 3.80
C SER A 16 5.77 -6.04 3.05
N VAL A 17 6.44 -5.46 2.06
CA VAL A 17 5.84 -4.47 1.16
C VAL A 17 5.38 -5.18 -0.10
N VAL A 18 4.10 -5.02 -0.45
CA VAL A 18 3.50 -5.59 -1.65
C VAL A 18 2.99 -4.46 -2.53
N ASN A 19 3.33 -4.51 -3.82
CA ASN A 19 2.88 -3.54 -4.81
C ASN A 19 1.62 -4.07 -5.50
N VAL A 20 0.60 -3.23 -5.62
CA VAL A 20 -0.68 -3.57 -6.26
C VAL A 20 -0.96 -2.55 -7.35
N ASP A 21 -1.04 -3.00 -8.60
CA ASP A 21 -1.38 -2.17 -9.75
C ASP A 21 -2.87 -2.29 -10.07
N VAL A 22 -3.55 -1.15 -10.22
CA VAL A 22 -5.00 -1.09 -10.47
C VAL A 22 -5.30 -0.19 -11.66
N ALA A 23 -6.16 -0.67 -12.57
CA ALA A 23 -6.70 0.11 -13.68
C ALA A 23 -8.22 0.21 -13.53
N VAL A 24 -8.76 1.44 -13.53
CA VAL A 24 -10.19 1.71 -13.39
C VAL A 24 -10.68 2.41 -14.64
N THR A 25 -11.65 1.81 -15.34
CA THR A 25 -12.30 2.38 -16.52
C THR A 25 -13.78 2.58 -16.29
N GLY A 26 -14.32 3.69 -16.79
CA GLY A 26 -15.74 4.00 -16.80
C GLY A 26 -16.52 3.12 -17.78
N ALA A 27 -17.84 3.27 -17.76
CA ALA A 27 -18.74 2.54 -18.65
C ALA A 27 -18.55 2.88 -20.14
N ASP A 28 -17.99 4.06 -20.43
CA ASP A 28 -17.61 4.54 -21.75
C ASP A 28 -16.23 4.01 -22.21
N GLY A 29 -15.58 3.18 -21.39
CA GLY A 29 -14.24 2.65 -21.66
C GLY A 29 -13.10 3.63 -21.38
N GLN A 30 -13.40 4.84 -20.88
CA GLN A 30 -12.38 5.84 -20.57
C GLN A 30 -11.79 5.62 -19.17
N PRO A 31 -10.49 5.90 -18.95
CA PRO A 31 -9.91 5.84 -17.61
C PRO A 31 -10.59 6.83 -16.66
N VAL A 32 -10.94 6.34 -15.47
CA VAL A 32 -11.44 7.22 -14.39
C VAL A 32 -10.27 8.03 -13.84
N ARG A 33 -10.45 9.34 -13.78
CA ARG A 33 -9.44 10.31 -13.30
C ARG A 33 -9.71 10.76 -11.88
N GLY A 34 -8.67 11.27 -11.22
CA GLY A 34 -8.78 11.84 -9.88
C GLY A 34 -9.01 10.80 -8.77
N LEU A 35 -8.64 9.55 -9.01
CA LEU A 35 -8.70 8.50 -8.00
C LEU A 35 -7.70 8.77 -6.87
N SER A 36 -8.15 8.48 -5.66
CA SER A 36 -7.40 8.64 -4.43
C SER A 36 -7.26 7.31 -3.69
N ALA A 37 -6.36 7.24 -2.71
CA ALA A 37 -6.25 6.06 -1.86
C ALA A 37 -7.56 5.72 -1.12
N GLY A 38 -8.42 6.71 -0.86
CA GLY A 38 -9.68 6.53 -0.15
C GLY A 38 -10.75 5.78 -0.97
N ASP A 39 -10.54 5.66 -2.28
CA ASP A 39 -11.44 4.93 -3.18
C ASP A 39 -11.17 3.41 -3.18
N PHE A 40 -10.15 2.95 -2.44
CA PHE A 40 -9.70 1.56 -2.42
C PHE A 40 -9.63 0.98 -1.00
N GLU A 41 -9.90 -0.31 -0.89
CA GLU A 41 -9.66 -1.09 0.31
C GLU A 41 -8.87 -2.35 -0.06
N ILE A 42 -7.74 -2.57 0.62
CA ILE A 42 -6.91 -3.76 0.42
C ILE A 42 -7.20 -4.74 1.55
N PHE A 43 -7.37 -6.01 1.17
CA PHE A 43 -7.53 -7.11 2.10
C PHE A 43 -6.49 -8.18 1.80
N ASP A 44 -5.89 -8.72 2.86
CA ASP A 44 -4.99 -9.87 2.81
C ASP A 44 -5.56 -10.95 3.74
N ASP A 45 -5.87 -12.12 3.19
CA ASP A 45 -6.61 -13.19 3.87
C ASP A 45 -7.85 -12.70 4.65
N GLY A 46 -8.59 -11.76 4.05
CA GLY A 46 -9.79 -11.16 4.64
C GLY A 46 -9.52 -10.11 5.74
N ARG A 47 -8.26 -9.84 6.07
CA ARG A 47 -7.87 -8.76 7.00
C ARG A 47 -7.58 -7.48 6.21
N ARG A 48 -8.25 -6.38 6.58
CA ARG A 48 -8.02 -5.06 5.97
C ARG A 48 -6.60 -4.60 6.22
N GLN A 49 -5.89 -4.24 5.15
CA GLN A 49 -4.55 -3.70 5.17
C GLN A 49 -4.59 -2.20 4.95
N ALA A 50 -3.67 -1.48 5.60
CA ALA A 50 -3.52 -0.05 5.39
C ALA A 50 -2.76 0.21 4.08
N ILE A 51 -3.27 1.13 3.26
CA ILE A 51 -2.52 1.65 2.11
C ILE A 51 -1.51 2.66 2.64
N THR A 52 -0.24 2.27 2.70
CA THR A 52 0.86 3.10 3.24
C THR A 52 1.47 4.01 2.19
N ASN A 53 1.44 3.59 0.91
CA ASN A 53 1.91 4.35 -0.24
C ASN A 53 0.87 4.28 -1.36
N PHE A 54 0.58 5.43 -1.98
CA PHE A 54 -0.34 5.52 -3.10
C PHE A 54 0.25 6.42 -4.18
N TYR A 55 0.13 6.01 -5.43
CA TYR A 55 0.53 6.80 -6.59
C TYR A 55 -0.49 6.61 -7.71
N ALA A 56 -1.13 7.70 -8.12
CA ALA A 56 -2.02 7.70 -9.27
C ALA A 56 -1.21 7.90 -10.55
N VAL A 57 -1.26 6.91 -11.45
CA VAL A 57 -0.67 7.03 -12.79
C VAL A 57 -1.74 7.51 -13.76
N GLU A 58 -1.85 8.82 -13.93
CA GLU A 58 -2.61 9.36 -15.05
C GLU A 58 -1.67 9.43 -16.25
N LYS A 59 -1.90 8.61 -17.28
CA LYS A 59 -1.27 8.87 -18.58
C LYS A 59 -1.76 10.24 -19.05
N GLY A 60 -0.96 11.28 -18.78
CA GLY A 60 -1.01 12.49 -19.56
C GLY A 60 -0.88 12.08 -21.02
N VAL A 61 -1.76 12.57 -21.88
CA VAL A 61 -1.51 12.49 -23.32
C VAL A 61 -0.19 13.22 -23.51
N GLU A 62 0.89 12.48 -23.75
CA GLU A 62 2.14 13.05 -24.24
C GLU A 62 1.76 13.73 -25.56
N ALA A 63 1.63 15.06 -25.52
CA ALA A 63 1.58 15.85 -26.74
C ALA A 63 2.94 15.65 -27.40
N GLY A 64 2.92 14.99 -28.56
CA GLY A 64 4.12 14.67 -29.34
C GLY A 64 4.88 15.88 -29.86
#